data_AF-A0A3P6CV80-F1
#
_entry.id   AF-A0A3P6CV80-F1
#
_cell.length_a   1.000
_cell.length_b   1.000
_cell.length_c   1.000
_cell.angle_alpha   90.00
_cell.angle_beta   90.00
_cell.angle_gamma   90.00
#
_symmetry.space_group_name_H-M   'P 1'
#
loop_
_entity.id
_entity.type
_entity.pdbx_description
1 polymer ?
#
loop_
_entity_poly.entity_id
_entity_poly.type
_entity_poly.pdbx_seq_one_letter_code
_entity_poly.pdbx_strand_id
1 'polypeptide(L)'
;MKRYKCLTRNSSLASAIFVPYYAGLDFRRNIRRRNVAERDAAWKELFKWLKKQPQWKESHILSFLNIERSPTYPTYFHPTSAVEILTWQDKIKLATRPVLFSFAGAQRPSRSRNGLVRTQVILQCKSSFKNCRFLDCDVKANSCDDPISLMKLFESSV
;
A
#
# COMPACT_ATOMS: atom_id res chain seq x y z
N MET A 1 -10.71 -9.46 17.93
CA MET A 1 -10.06 -9.65 16.60
C MET A 1 -10.55 -10.96 15.99
N LYS A 2 -11.03 -10.96 14.74
CA LYS A 2 -11.46 -12.18 14.03
C LYS A 2 -10.24 -13.09 13.79
N ARG A 3 -10.35 -14.39 14.10
CA ARG A 3 -9.31 -15.40 13.84
C ARG A 3 -9.59 -16.07 12.49
N TYR A 4 -8.94 -15.59 11.43
CA TYR A 4 -8.98 -16.27 10.13
C TYR A 4 -8.06 -17.50 10.17
N LYS A 5 -8.47 -18.60 9.51
CA LYS A 5 -7.69 -19.86 9.47
C LYS A 5 -6.27 -19.70 8.92
N CYS A 6 -6.04 -18.68 8.07
CA CYS A 6 -4.74 -18.38 7.47
C CYS A 6 -3.81 -17.55 8.36
N LEU A 7 -4.26 -17.08 9.52
CA LEU A 7 -3.41 -16.31 10.44
C LEU A 7 -2.58 -17.25 11.31
N THR A 8 -1.26 -17.08 11.24
CA THR A 8 -0.30 -17.79 12.09
C THR A 8 0.45 -16.81 13.00
N ARG A 9 0.81 -17.29 14.19
CA ARG A 9 1.74 -16.57 15.10
C ARG A 9 3.20 -16.91 14.82
N ASN A 10 3.45 -17.98 14.09
CA ASN A 10 4.79 -18.39 13.69
C ASN A 10 5.15 -17.71 12.37
N SER A 11 6.08 -16.75 12.41
CA SER A 11 6.49 -15.97 11.24
C SER A 11 7.11 -16.81 10.13
N SER A 12 7.73 -17.94 10.45
CA SER A 12 8.35 -18.84 9.46
C SER A 12 7.33 -19.62 8.63
N LEU A 13 6.08 -19.71 9.09
CA LEU A 13 4.97 -20.32 8.35
C LEU A 13 4.15 -19.28 7.57
N ALA A 14 4.44 -17.99 7.74
CA ALA A 14 3.65 -16.92 7.16
C ALA A 14 4.10 -16.65 5.72
N SER A 15 3.17 -16.72 4.77
CA SER A 15 3.42 -16.31 3.38
C SER A 15 3.51 -14.79 3.20
N ALA A 16 2.97 -14.03 4.16
CA ALA A 16 3.05 -12.57 4.22
C ALA A 16 3.05 -12.12 5.68
N ILE A 17 3.77 -11.03 5.96
CA ILE A 17 3.79 -10.41 7.29
C ILE A 17 3.08 -9.08 7.18
N PHE A 18 2.07 -8.89 8.04
CA PHE A 18 1.36 -7.62 8.13
C PHE A 18 2.03 -6.73 9.17
N VAL A 19 2.55 -5.58 8.75
CA VAL A 19 3.08 -4.56 9.65
C VAL A 19 2.11 -3.39 9.67
N PRO A 20 1.31 -3.23 10.74
CA PRO A 20 0.41 -2.10 10.85
C PRO A 20 1.22 -0.81 10.99
N TYR A 21 1.30 -0.03 9.92
CA TYR A 21 1.84 1.33 9.96
C TYR A 21 0.77 2.32 9.54
N TYR A 22 0.33 3.12 10.49
CA TYR A 22 -0.69 4.14 10.26
C TYR A 22 -0.04 5.43 9.77
N ALA A 23 0.35 5.43 8.49
CA ALA A 23 0.95 6.62 7.85
C ALA A 23 0.09 7.88 8.03
N GLY A 24 -1.24 7.72 8.08
CA GLY A 24 -2.18 8.82 8.35
C GLY A 24 -2.03 9.47 9.73
N LEU A 25 -1.59 8.72 10.75
CA LEU A 25 -1.36 9.26 12.10
C LEU A 25 -0.06 10.08 12.14
N ASP A 26 1.02 9.56 11.54
CA ASP A 26 2.28 10.29 11.39
C ASP A 26 2.12 11.52 10.50
N PHE A 27 1.31 11.39 9.44
CA PHE A 27 0.93 12.49 8.59
C PHE A 27 0.13 13.55 9.36
N ARG A 28 -0.87 13.17 10.18
CA ARG A 28 -1.67 14.11 10.97
C ARG A 28 -0.82 14.88 11.99
N ARG A 29 0.14 14.21 12.64
CA ARG A 29 1.10 14.85 13.55
C ARG A 29 1.98 15.89 12.86
N ASN A 30 2.30 15.64 11.59
CA ASN A 30 3.22 16.46 10.81
C ASN A 30 2.54 17.27 9.69
N ILE A 31 1.20 17.36 9.69
CA ILE A 31 0.40 17.90 8.57
C ILE A 31 0.69 19.37 8.28
N ARG A 32 1.05 20.14 9.31
CA ARG A 32 1.43 21.56 9.23
C ARG A 32 2.91 21.78 8.93
N ARG A 33 3.75 20.73 8.98
CA ARG A 33 5.18 20.84 8.70
C ARG A 33 5.43 20.67 7.20
N ARG A 34 6.09 21.65 6.58
CA ARG A 34 6.47 21.60 5.16
C ARG A 34 7.67 20.68 4.88
N ASN A 35 8.38 20.28 5.93
CA ASN A 35 9.57 19.45 5.82
C ASN A 35 9.20 17.97 5.60
N VAL A 36 9.36 17.51 4.36
CA VAL A 36 9.11 16.12 3.96
C VAL A 36 10.04 15.15 4.68
N ALA A 37 11.26 15.57 5.01
CA ALA A 37 12.22 14.70 5.69
C ALA A 37 11.78 14.36 7.13
N GLU A 38 11.18 15.32 7.84
CA GLU A 38 10.59 15.12 9.17
C GLU A 38 9.33 14.27 9.10
N ARG A 39 8.46 14.54 8.14
CA ARG A 39 7.24 13.76 7.90
C ARG A 39 7.54 12.27 7.68
N ASP A 40 8.61 11.97 6.95
CA ASP A 40 9.00 10.60 6.60
C ASP A 40 9.97 9.96 7.63
N ALA A 41 10.36 10.67 8.69
CA ALA A 41 11.40 10.22 9.62
C ALA A 41 11.03 8.92 10.35
N ALA A 42 9.83 8.86 10.93
CA ALA A 42 9.36 7.68 11.65
C ALA A 42 9.26 6.45 10.73
N TRP A 43 8.83 6.63 9.49
CA TRP A 43 8.84 5.56 8.50
C TRP A 43 10.25 5.11 8.12
N LYS A 44 11.19 6.05 7.94
CA LYS A 44 12.59 5.71 7.66
C LYS A 44 13.17 4.83 8.75
N GLU A 45 12.91 5.16 10.01
CA GLU A 45 13.35 4.35 11.15
C GLU A 45 12.67 2.98 11.17
N LEU A 46 11.36 2.91 10.91
CA LEU A 46 10.67 1.64 10.74
C LEU A 46 11.29 0.80 9.61
N PHE A 47 11.57 1.40 8.45
CA PHE A 47 12.20 0.72 7.31
C PHE A 47 13.61 0.23 7.61
N LYS A 48 14.42 1.03 8.31
CA LYS A 48 15.75 0.61 8.77
C LYS A 48 15.65 -0.59 9.70
N TRP A 49 14.71 -0.59 10.64
CA TRP A 49 14.47 -1.71 11.54
C TRP A 49 13.97 -2.95 10.79
N LEU A 50 13.04 -2.75 9.86
CA LEU A 50 12.46 -3.81 9.04
C LEU A 50 13.52 -4.51 8.19
N LYS A 51 14.40 -3.75 7.51
CA LYS A 51 15.53 -4.31 6.75
C LYS A 51 16.48 -5.21 7.57
N LYS A 52 16.49 -5.08 8.90
CA LYS A 52 17.29 -5.91 9.79
C LYS A 52 16.61 -7.23 10.17
N GLN A 53 15.30 -7.36 9.96
CA GLN A 53 14.56 -8.56 10.36
C GLN A 53 14.92 -9.73 9.42
N PRO A 54 15.13 -10.95 9.94
CA PRO A 54 15.41 -12.12 9.09
C PRO A 54 14.24 -12.38 8.14
N GLN A 55 13.02 -12.15 8.61
CA GLN A 55 11.84 -12.25 7.78
C GLN A 55 11.82 -11.20 6.67
N TRP A 56 12.46 -10.04 6.78
CA TRP A 56 12.54 -9.10 5.63
C TRP A 56 13.38 -9.66 4.48
N LYS A 57 14.35 -10.52 4.79
CA LYS A 57 15.21 -11.17 3.79
C LYS A 57 14.52 -12.37 3.14
N GLU A 58 13.64 -13.04 3.88
CA GLU A 58 12.95 -14.27 3.44
C GLU A 58 11.50 -14.04 2.97
N SER A 59 10.79 -13.07 3.56
CA SER A 59 9.41 -12.76 3.21
C SER A 59 9.37 -11.79 2.04
N HIS A 60 8.75 -12.24 0.96
CA HIS A 60 8.63 -11.48 -0.27
C HIS A 60 7.68 -10.27 -0.16
N ILE A 61 7.03 -10.07 1.00
CA ILE A 61 5.81 -9.25 1.13
C ILE A 61 5.65 -8.71 2.55
N LEU A 62 5.82 -7.39 2.66
CA LEU A 62 5.27 -6.62 3.76
C LEU A 62 4.22 -5.71 3.16
N SER A 63 2.96 -6.09 3.37
CA SER A 63 1.83 -5.25 2.98
C SER A 63 1.76 -4.09 3.96
N PHE A 64 2.26 -2.94 3.52
CA PHE A 64 2.05 -1.70 4.25
C PHE A 64 0.80 -1.01 3.74
N LEU A 65 -0.19 -0.85 4.59
CA LEU A 65 -1.29 0.06 4.33
C LEU A 65 -0.81 1.50 4.52
N ASN A 66 -0.15 2.03 3.49
CA ASN A 66 0.16 3.45 3.40
C ASN A 66 -1.11 4.22 3.02
N ILE A 67 -1.87 4.67 4.02
CA ILE A 67 -2.89 5.69 3.82
C ILE A 67 -2.17 7.04 3.72
N GLU A 68 -1.50 7.30 2.60
CA GLU A 68 -0.95 8.62 2.29
C GLU A 68 -2.07 9.52 1.74
N ARG A 69 -2.71 10.31 2.63
CA ARG A 69 -3.43 11.57 2.36
C ARG A 69 -4.50 11.58 1.24
N SER A 70 -5.78 11.50 1.64
CA SER A 70 -6.82 12.48 1.23
C SER A 70 -7.97 12.50 2.26
N PRO A 71 -8.56 13.67 2.59
CA PRO A 71 -9.78 13.77 3.41
C PRO A 71 -11.01 13.14 2.75
N THR A 72 -10.94 12.82 1.46
CA THR A 72 -11.98 12.18 0.68
C THR A 72 -11.42 10.88 0.11
N TYR A 73 -12.08 9.77 0.44
CA TYR A 73 -11.80 8.38 0.04
C TYR A 73 -10.95 8.24 -1.25
N PRO A 74 -9.71 7.72 -1.19
CA PRO A 74 -8.79 7.62 -2.33
C PRO A 74 -9.13 6.47 -3.32
N THR A 75 -10.31 5.91 -3.21
CA THR A 75 -10.83 4.90 -4.13
C THR A 75 -12.05 5.51 -4.79
N TYR A 76 -12.16 5.46 -6.11
CA TYR A 76 -13.36 5.85 -6.89
C TYR A 76 -14.67 5.15 -6.48
N PHE A 77 -14.62 4.33 -5.43
CA PHE A 77 -15.73 3.75 -4.75
C PHE A 77 -16.46 4.76 -3.86
N HIS A 78 -17.51 5.37 -4.41
CA HIS A 78 -18.44 6.27 -3.71
C HIS A 78 -19.87 5.73 -3.80
N PRO A 79 -20.22 4.69 -3.03
CA PRO A 79 -21.56 4.11 -3.10
C PRO A 79 -22.61 5.10 -2.59
N THR A 80 -23.74 5.20 -3.28
CA THR A 80 -24.86 6.07 -2.88
C THR A 80 -25.92 5.34 -2.06
N SER A 81 -25.83 4.01 -1.99
CA SER A 81 -26.80 3.15 -1.31
C SER A 81 -26.16 1.92 -0.66
N ALA A 82 -26.85 1.33 0.32
CA ALA A 82 -26.42 0.06 0.94
C ALA A 82 -26.39 -1.10 -0.08
N VAL A 83 -27.27 -1.07 -1.09
CA VAL A 83 -27.33 -2.08 -2.15
C VAL A 83 -26.06 -2.07 -3.01
N GLU A 84 -25.51 -0.89 -3.32
CA GLU A 84 -24.23 -0.76 -4.01
C GLU A 84 -23.06 -1.30 -3.18
N ILE A 85 -23.08 -1.09 -1.86
CA ILE A 85 -22.07 -1.66 -0.95
C ILE A 85 -22.12 -3.19 -0.98
N LEU A 86 -23.31 -3.78 -0.90
CA LEU A 86 -23.49 -5.24 -0.92
C LEU A 86 -23.04 -5.83 -2.26
N THR A 87 -23.47 -5.23 -3.37
CA THR A 87 -23.06 -5.61 -4.72
C THR A 87 -21.52 -5.59 -4.86
N TRP A 88 -20.89 -4.53 -4.36
CA TRP A 88 -19.44 -4.40 -4.36
C TRP A 88 -18.77 -5.46 -3.49
N GLN A 89 -19.27 -5.71 -2.28
CA GLN A 89 -18.75 -6.75 -1.41
C GLN A 89 -18.82 -8.13 -2.07
N ASP A 90 -19.93 -8.46 -2.74
CA ASP A 90 -20.09 -9.75 -3.42
C ASP A 90 -19.15 -9.87 -4.62
N LYS A 91 -19.00 -8.80 -5.41
CA LYS A 91 -17.97 -8.72 -6.46
C LYS A 91 -16.57 -9.01 -5.88
N ILE A 92 -16.21 -8.35 -4.78
CA ILE A 92 -14.88 -8.45 -4.16
C ILE A 92 -14.63 -9.79 -3.46
N LYS A 93 -15.68 -10.47 -2.98
CA LYS A 93 -15.61 -11.85 -2.47
C LYS A 93 -15.33 -12.85 -3.59
N LEU A 94 -15.86 -12.61 -4.78
CA LEU A 94 -15.71 -13.47 -5.95
C LEU A 94 -14.50 -13.13 -6.82
N ALA A 95 -13.88 -11.97 -6.61
CA ALA A 95 -12.74 -11.51 -7.38
C ALA A 95 -11.52 -12.42 -7.21
N THR A 96 -10.93 -12.85 -8.32
CA THR A 96 -9.63 -13.53 -8.34
C THR A 96 -8.53 -12.54 -8.01
N ARG A 97 -7.72 -12.85 -6.99
CA ARG A 97 -6.65 -11.99 -6.49
C ARG A 97 -5.30 -12.65 -6.73
N PRO A 98 -4.73 -12.53 -7.94
CA PRO A 98 -3.50 -13.21 -8.32
C PRO A 98 -2.25 -12.63 -7.65
N VAL A 99 -2.34 -11.42 -7.09
CA VAL A 99 -1.24 -10.77 -6.38
C VAL A 99 -1.60 -10.47 -4.94
N LEU A 100 -0.60 -10.34 -4.10
CA LEU A 100 -0.77 -10.23 -2.65
C LEU A 100 -0.88 -8.79 -2.18
N PHE A 101 -0.35 -7.85 -2.96
CA PHE A 101 -0.52 -6.42 -2.72
C PHE A 101 -0.40 -5.65 -4.04
N SER A 102 -0.83 -4.40 -4.03
CA SER A 102 -0.71 -3.51 -5.17
C SER A 102 -0.32 -2.11 -4.71
N PHE A 103 0.31 -1.34 -5.59
CA PHE A 103 0.70 0.03 -5.31
C PHE A 103 0.46 0.92 -6.52
N ALA A 104 -0.31 1.99 -6.33
CA ALA A 104 -0.51 3.04 -7.31
C ALA A 104 0.29 4.28 -6.89
N GLY A 105 1.22 4.73 -7.73
CA GLY A 105 1.90 5.98 -7.47
C GLY A 105 3.01 6.35 -8.45
N ALA A 106 3.34 7.65 -8.52
CA ALA A 106 4.52 8.15 -9.24
C ALA A 106 5.72 8.42 -8.31
N GLN A 107 6.92 8.40 -8.87
CA GLN A 107 8.12 8.96 -8.25
C GLN A 107 7.98 10.48 -8.12
N ARG A 108 8.40 11.07 -7.00
CA ARG A 108 8.43 12.54 -6.87
C ARG A 108 9.72 13.10 -7.48
N PRO A 109 9.67 14.19 -8.28
CA PRO A 109 10.84 14.81 -8.91
C PRO A 109 11.80 15.52 -7.93
N SER A 110 11.60 15.43 -6.61
CA SER A 110 12.44 16.11 -5.62
C SER A 110 13.86 15.51 -5.54
N ARG A 111 14.86 16.38 -5.37
CA ARG A 111 16.31 16.10 -5.31
C ARG A 111 16.75 15.03 -4.29
N SER A 112 15.91 14.64 -3.32
CA SER A 112 16.18 13.54 -2.38
C SER A 112 15.56 12.22 -2.88
N ARG A 113 16.17 11.63 -3.90
CA ARG A 113 15.69 10.36 -4.52
C ARG A 113 15.70 9.17 -3.53
N ASN A 114 16.58 9.19 -2.53
CA ASN A 114 16.89 8.01 -1.71
C ASN A 114 16.21 7.98 -0.33
N GLY A 115 15.43 9.00 0.03
CA GLY A 115 14.90 9.14 1.39
C GLY A 115 13.39 8.94 1.55
N LEU A 116 12.60 8.96 0.47
CA LEU A 116 11.15 8.98 0.61
C LEU A 116 10.57 7.57 0.74
N VAL A 117 9.67 7.40 1.70
CA VAL A 117 8.85 6.20 1.94
C VAL A 117 8.38 5.58 0.62
N ARG A 118 7.77 6.44 -0.18
CA ARG A 118 7.18 6.14 -1.48
C ARG A 118 8.17 5.52 -2.46
N THR A 119 9.40 6.02 -2.53
CA THR A 119 10.43 5.45 -3.42
C THR A 119 10.72 4.00 -3.03
N GLN A 120 10.90 3.72 -1.74
CA GLN A 120 11.22 2.36 -1.27
C GLN A 120 10.07 1.39 -1.54
N VAL A 121 8.83 1.82 -1.34
CA VAL A 121 7.64 1.01 -1.65
C VAL A 121 7.52 0.73 -3.14
N ILE A 122 7.74 1.72 -4.01
CA ILE A 122 7.75 1.54 -5.47
C ILE A 122 8.83 0.54 -5.87
N LEU A 123 10.06 0.69 -5.36
CA LEU A 123 11.17 -0.21 -5.67
C LEU A 123 10.88 -1.65 -5.20
N GLN A 124 10.35 -1.82 -3.99
CA GLN A 124 9.98 -3.14 -3.46
C GLN A 124 8.87 -3.79 -4.29
N CYS A 125 7.85 -3.03 -4.66
CA CYS A 125 6.78 -3.55 -5.51
C CYS A 125 7.31 -3.97 -6.89
N LYS A 126 8.16 -3.15 -7.51
CA LYS A 126 8.81 -3.47 -8.79
C LYS A 126 9.73 -4.70 -8.70
N SER A 127 10.45 -4.89 -7.58
CA SER A 127 11.29 -6.08 -7.38
C SER A 127 10.47 -7.36 -7.10
N SER A 128 9.28 -7.22 -6.52
CA SER A 128 8.39 -8.33 -6.17
C SER A 128 7.32 -8.58 -7.22
N PHE A 129 7.67 -8.63 -8.51
CA PHE A 129 6.71 -8.66 -9.64
C PHE A 129 5.69 -9.81 -9.60
N LYS A 130 6.01 -10.94 -8.95
CA LYS A 130 5.07 -12.07 -8.77
C LYS A 130 3.97 -11.78 -7.72
N ASN A 131 4.29 -10.92 -6.75
CA ASN A 131 3.47 -10.68 -5.56
C ASN A 131 2.88 -9.27 -5.52
N CYS A 132 3.41 -8.32 -6.30
CA CYS A 132 2.95 -6.94 -6.37
C CYS A 132 2.56 -6.53 -7.78
N ARG A 133 1.42 -5.83 -7.91
CA ARG A 133 1.12 -5.04 -9.11
C ARG A 133 1.38 -3.56 -8.85
N PHE A 134 2.17 -2.94 -9.72
CA PHE A 134 2.46 -1.51 -9.67
C PHE A 134 1.71 -0.79 -10.79
N LEU A 135 0.97 0.27 -10.46
CA LEU A 135 0.38 1.21 -11.40
C LEU A 135 1.15 2.53 -11.32
N ASP A 136 1.83 2.88 -12.41
CA ASP A 136 2.58 4.13 -12.48
C ASP A 136 1.62 5.31 -12.71
N CYS A 137 1.61 6.23 -11.75
CA CYS A 137 0.76 7.43 -11.79
C CYS A 137 1.52 8.66 -12.30
N ASP A 138 2.66 8.51 -12.98
CA ASP A 138 3.35 9.67 -13.55
C ASP A 138 2.38 10.44 -14.47
N VAL A 139 2.47 11.76 -14.47
CA VAL A 139 1.54 12.69 -15.15
C VAL A 139 1.53 12.44 -16.66
N LYS A 140 2.56 11.78 -17.20
CA LYS A 140 2.60 11.35 -18.61
C LYS A 140 1.71 10.15 -18.91
N ALA A 141 1.38 9.35 -17.90
CA ALA A 141 0.65 8.09 -18.05
C ALA A 141 -0.85 8.22 -17.75
N ASN A 142 -1.29 9.23 -16.99
CA ASN A 142 -2.69 9.45 -16.55
C ASN A 142 -3.40 8.23 -15.90
N SER A 143 -2.68 7.16 -15.60
CA SER A 143 -3.27 5.85 -15.25
C SER A 143 -4.04 5.84 -13.94
N CYS A 144 -3.78 6.79 -13.05
CA CYS A 144 -4.40 6.86 -11.73
C CYS A 144 -5.57 7.86 -11.66
N ASP A 145 -5.70 8.69 -12.70
CA ASP A 145 -6.89 9.50 -12.93
C ASP A 145 -7.97 8.71 -13.68
N ASP A 146 -7.64 7.52 -14.20
CA ASP A 146 -8.62 6.58 -14.74
C ASP A 146 -9.21 5.68 -13.63
N PRO A 147 -10.53 5.81 -13.33
CA PRO A 147 -11.18 5.00 -12.31
C PRO A 147 -11.12 3.50 -12.60
N ILE A 148 -11.17 3.11 -13.87
CA ILE A 148 -11.23 1.70 -14.23
C ILE A 148 -9.88 1.03 -13.93
N SER A 149 -8.77 1.65 -14.35
CA SER A 149 -7.42 1.14 -14.10
C SER A 149 -7.09 1.04 -12.61
N LEU A 150 -7.45 2.08 -11.84
CA LEU A 150 -7.17 2.11 -10.41
C LEU A 150 -7.99 1.06 -9.65
N MET A 151 -9.29 0.94 -9.96
CA MET A 151 -10.17 -0.05 -9.31
C MET A 151 -9.75 -1.48 -9.68
N LYS A 152 -9.45 -1.76 -10.96
CA LYS A 152 -8.93 -3.07 -11.40
C LYS A 152 -7.64 -3.47 -10.68
N LEU A 153 -6.73 -2.52 -10.47
CA LEU A 153 -5.50 -2.76 -9.73
C LEU A 153 -5.81 -3.29 -8.32
N PHE A 154 -6.64 -2.57 -7.56
CA PHE A 154 -6.96 -2.93 -6.18
C PHE A 154 -7.81 -4.21 -6.08
N GLU A 155 -8.74 -4.41 -7.02
CA GLU A 155 -9.54 -5.64 -7.14
C GLU A 155 -8.67 -6.90 -7.34
N SER A 156 -7.52 -6.77 -8.00
CA SER A 156 -6.60 -7.88 -8.28
C SER A 156 -5.68 -8.27 -7.11
N SER A 157 -5.75 -7.55 -5.99
CA SER A 157 -4.87 -7.73 -4.84
C SER A 157 -5.62 -8.15 -3.56
N VAL A 158 -4.96 -8.85 -2.63
CA VAL A 158 -5.53 -9.35 -1.36
C VAL A 158 -5.91 -8.23 -0.38
#